data_AF-A0A2R3IU80-F1
#
_entry.id   AF-A0A2R3IU80-F1
#
_cell.length_a   1.000
_cell.length_b   1.000
_cell.length_c   1.000
_cell.angle_alpha   90.00
_cell.angle_beta   90.00
_cell.angle_gamma   90.00
#
_symmetry.space_group_name_H-M   'P 1'
#
loop_
_entity.id
_entity.type
_entity.pdbx_description
1 polymer ?
#
loop_
_entity_poly.entity_id
_entity_poly.type
_entity_poly.pdbx_seq_one_letter_code
_entity_poly.pdbx_strand_id
1 'polypeptide(L)' 'MQQALRQAGVEAVAVQYLNAPATLNLETPDADAEGLDLVRGQARRWPMEHALSNGFGCGGVNASVLFRRRV' A
#
# COMPACT_ATOMS: atom_id res chain seq x y z
N MET A 1 7.74 8.98 10.28
CA MET A 1 8.66 7.81 10.14
C MET A 1 8.08 6.50 10.69
N GLN A 2 7.60 6.42 11.94
CA GLN A 2 7.04 5.16 12.49
C GLN A 2 5.82 4.61 11.72
N GLN A 3 4.99 5.47 11.11
CA GLN A 3 3.85 5.04 10.29
C GLN A 3 4.28 4.38 8.98
N ALA A 4 5.25 4.98 8.26
CA ALA A 4 5.85 4.38 7.07
C ALA A 4 6.46 3.00 7.38
N LEU A 5 7.13 2.86 8.53
CA LEU A 5 7.74 1.59 8.94
C LEU A 5 6.71 0.50 9.28
N ARG A 6 5.52 0.86 9.78
CA ARG A 6 4.44 -0.11 10.02
C ARG A 6 3.82 -0.60 8.71
N GLN A 7 3.62 0.29 7.74
CA GLN A 7 3.06 -0.08 6.44
C GLN A 7 4.06 -0.88 5.61
N ALA A 8 5.35 -0.51 5.64
CA ALA A 8 6.45 -1.17 4.92
C ALA A 8 6.44 -2.71 4.93
N GLY A 9 6.04 -3.33 6.05
CA GLY A 9 5.92 -4.79 6.15
C GLY A 9 4.82 -5.37 5.25
N VAL A 10 3.70 -4.65 5.10
CA VAL A 10 2.59 -5.02 4.22
C VAL A 10 3.00 -4.96 2.76
N GLU A 11 3.70 -3.91 2.32
CA GLU A 11 4.17 -3.82 0.92
C GLU A 11 5.25 -4.86 0.61
N ALA A 12 6.17 -5.11 1.55
CA ALA A 12 7.20 -6.13 1.37
C ALA A 12 6.58 -7.53 1.18
N VAL A 13 5.59 -7.88 2.00
CA VAL A 13 4.83 -9.14 1.88
C VAL A 13 3.99 -9.15 0.59
N ALA A 14 3.35 -8.04 0.23
CA ALA A 14 2.53 -7.95 -0.97
C ALA A 14 3.35 -8.21 -2.25
N VAL A 15 4.56 -7.65 -2.32
CA VAL A 15 5.49 -7.89 -3.44
C VAL A 15 6.04 -9.32 -3.42
N GLN A 16 6.34 -9.87 -2.25
CA GLN A 16 6.86 -11.23 -2.13
C GLN A 16 5.86 -12.28 -2.59
N TYR A 17 4.59 -12.14 -2.19
CA TYR A 17 3.52 -13.11 -2.49
C TYR A 17 2.65 -12.72 -3.69
N LEU A 18 2.94 -11.60 -4.36
CA LEU A 18 2.16 -11.08 -5.49
C LEU A 18 0.68 -10.90 -5.15
N ASN A 19 0.40 -10.35 -3.98
CA ASN A 19 -0.96 -10.20 -3.46
C ASN A 19 -1.13 -8.87 -2.75
N ALA A 20 -1.98 -8.01 -3.31
CA ALA A 20 -2.34 -6.73 -2.72
C ALA A 20 -3.48 -6.93 -1.72
N PRO A 21 -3.31 -6.59 -0.43
CA PRO A 21 -4.39 -6.69 0.55
C PRO A 21 -5.47 -5.64 0.26
N ALA A 22 -6.71 -5.93 0.68
CA ALA A 22 -7.79 -4.96 0.64
C ALA A 22 -7.66 -3.94 1.77
N THR A 23 -8.04 -2.70 1.49
CA THR A 23 -8.30 -1.70 2.51
C THR A 23 -9.54 -2.13 3.29
N LEU A 24 -9.36 -2.42 4.58
CA LEU A 24 -10.42 -2.85 5.47
C LEU A 24 -11.45 -1.72 5.69
N ASN A 25 -12.74 -2.08 5.75
CA ASN A 25 -13.87 -1.15 5.96
C ASN A 25 -13.98 -0.05 4.86
N LEU A 26 -13.68 -0.41 3.61
CA LEU A 26 -13.84 0.46 2.44
C LEU A 26 -15.03 0.02 1.58
N GLU A 27 -16.24 0.19 2.08
CA GLU A 27 -17.49 -0.14 1.38
C GLU A 27 -17.86 0.93 0.35
N THR A 28 -17.75 2.20 0.74
CA THR A 28 -18.11 3.37 -0.06
C THR A 28 -16.90 4.30 -0.17
N PRO A 29 -16.13 4.25 -1.28
CA PRO A 29 -15.02 5.16 -1.52
C PRO A 29 -15.49 6.62 -1.62
N ASP A 30 -14.60 7.54 -1.24
CA ASP A 30 -14.82 8.97 -1.40
C ASP A 30 -14.91 9.36 -2.88
N ALA A 31 -15.74 10.35 -3.21
CA ALA A 31 -15.85 10.88 -4.56
C ALA A 31 -14.53 11.52 -5.04
N ASP A 32 -13.76 12.12 -4.13
CA ASP A 32 -12.46 12.71 -4.44
C ASP A 32 -11.40 11.65 -4.82
N ALA A 33 -11.67 10.37 -4.53
CA ALA A 33 -10.83 9.25 -4.92
C ALA A 33 -11.24 8.63 -6.27
N GLU A 34 -12.16 9.26 -7.01
CA GLU A 34 -12.59 8.78 -8.33
C GLU A 34 -11.39 8.62 -9.29
N GLY A 35 -11.31 7.46 -9.94
CA GLY A 35 -10.19 7.10 -10.83
C GLY A 35 -9.02 6.41 -10.14
N LEU A 36 -8.98 6.32 -8.80
CA LEU A 36 -8.00 5.52 -8.08
C LEU A 36 -8.42 4.05 -8.00
N ASP A 37 -7.50 3.14 -8.31
CA ASP A 37 -7.72 1.70 -8.16
C ASP A 37 -7.45 1.26 -6.71
N LEU A 38 -8.45 1.44 -5.85
CA LEU A 38 -8.43 1.03 -4.45
C LEU A 38 -8.83 -0.44 -4.31
N VAL A 39 -7.95 -1.28 -3.76
CA VAL A 39 -8.26 -2.69 -3.49
C VAL A 39 -9.24 -2.77 -2.32
N ARG A 40 -10.45 -3.30 -2.55
CA ARG A 40 -11.53 -3.37 -1.56
C ARG A 40 -12.20 -4.74 -1.51
N GLY A 41 -12.80 -5.07 -0.37
CA GLY A 41 -13.56 -6.30 -0.14
C GLY A 41 -12.69 -7.55 0.04
N GLN A 42 -11.84 -7.86 -0.95
CA GLN A 42 -10.93 -9.01 -0.90
C GLN A 42 -9.54 -8.66 -1.44
N ALA A 43 -8.53 -9.37 -0.95
CA ALA A 43 -7.19 -9.24 -1.50
C ALA A 43 -7.16 -9.61 -2.98
N ARG A 44 -6.31 -8.92 -3.74
CA ARG A 44 -6.19 -9.07 -5.19
C ARG A 44 -4.80 -9.60 -5.54
N ARG A 45 -4.75 -10.73 -6.25
CA ARG A 45 -3.51 -11.20 -6.85
C ARG A 45 -3.01 -10.16 -7.85
N TRP A 46 -1.78 -9.70 -7.67
CA TRP A 46 -1.18 -8.66 -8.48
C TRP A 46 0.30 -9.00 -8.71
N PRO A 47 0.69 -9.35 -9.96
CA PRO A 47 2.06 -9.70 -10.30
C PRO A 47 2.94 -8.44 -10.37
N MET A 48 3.17 -7.81 -9.23
CA MET A 48 3.99 -6.61 -9.10
C MET A 48 5.47 -6.96 -8.86
N GLU A 49 6.37 -6.17 -9.46
CA GLU A 49 7.81 -6.29 -9.21
C GLU A 49 8.32 -5.32 -8.15
N HIS A 50 7.60 -4.21 -7.96
CA HIS A 50 7.95 -3.15 -7.04
C HIS A 50 6.71 -2.69 -6.27
N ALA A 51 6.90 -2.25 -5.02
CA ALA A 51 5.88 -1.54 -4.26
C ALA A 51 6.49 -0.38 -3.48
N LEU A 52 5.75 0.71 -3.39
CA LEU A 52 6.13 1.93 -2.69
C LEU A 52 5.31 2.06 -1.41
N SER A 53 6.00 2.23 -0.28
CA SER A 53 5.40 2.56 1.01
C SER A 53 5.62 4.03 1.29
N ASN A 54 4.56 4.82 1.41
CA ASN A 54 4.61 6.24 1.71
C ASN A 54 4.20 6.49 3.16
N GLY A 55 4.82 7.46 3.82
CA GLY A 55 4.36 7.94 5.12
C GLY A 55 4.47 9.44 5.27
N PHE A 56 3.36 10.03 5.70
CA PHE A 56 3.21 11.47 5.94
C PHE A 56 2.91 11.66 7.43
N GLY A 57 3.79 12.34 8.15
CA GLY A 57 3.68 12.59 9.58
C GLY A 57 3.42 14.06 9.90
N CYS A 58 2.91 14.33 11.10
CA CYS A 58 2.71 15.68 11.61
C CYS A 58 4.00 16.52 11.55
N GLY A 59 3.85 17.83 11.32
CA GLY A 59 4.98 18.74 11.16
C GLY A 59 5.66 18.68 9.79
N GLY A 60 5.01 18.07 8.78
CA GLY A 60 5.52 18.04 7.40
C GLY A 60 6.59 16.97 7.15
N VAL A 61 6.69 15.96 8.01
CA VAL A 61 7.68 14.89 7.86
C VAL A 61 7.19 13.85 6.85
N ASN A 62 7.80 13.82 5.67
CA ASN A 62 7.44 12.91 4.58
C ASN A 62 8.58 11.92 4.33
N ALA A 63 8.27 10.63 4.17
CA ALA A 63 9.24 9.60 3.84
C ALA A 63 8.62 8.52 2.96
N SER A 64 9.42 7.94 2.06
CA SER A 64 8.99 6.85 1.19
C SER A 64 10.05 5.74 1.14
N VAL A 65 9.61 4.50 1.02
CA VAL A 65 10.45 3.30 0.89
C VAL A 65 9.99 2.48 -0.31
N LEU A 66 10.91 2.14 -1.21
CA LEU A 66 10.64 1.31 -2.38
C LEU A 66 11.16 -0.12 -2.14
N PHE A 67 10.27 -1.10 -2.33
CA PHE A 67 10.60 -2.52 -2.30
C PHE A 67 10.67 -3.07 -3.72
N ARG A 68 11.63 -3.97 -3.96
CA ARG A 68 11.74 -4.75 -5.19
C ARG A 68 11.66 -6.23 -4.84
N ARG A 69 10.89 -6.99 -5.61
CA ARG A 69 10.81 -8.44 -5.47
C ARG A 69 12.18 -9.04 -5.69
N ARG A 70 12.65 -9.85 -4.74
CA ARG A 70 13.83 -10.70 -4.95
C ARG A 70 13.34 -12.04 -5.47
N VAL A 71 13.88 -12.43 -6.61
CA VAL A 71 13.68 -13.76 -7.21
C VAL A 71 14.55 -14.79 -6.54
#